data_AF-W4UMP2-F1
#
_entry.id   AF-W4UMP2-F1
#
_cell.length_a   1.000
_cell.length_b   1.000
_cell.length_c   1.000
_cell.angle_alpha   90.00
_cell.angle_beta   90.00
_cell.angle_gamma   90.00
#
_symmetry.space_group_name_H-M   'P 1'
#
loop_
_entity.id
_entity.type
_entity.pdbx_description
1 polymer ?
#
loop_
_entity_poly.entity_id
_entity_poly.type
_entity_poly.pdbx_seq_one_letter_code
_entity_poly.pdbx_strand_id
1 'polypeptide(L)'
;MPAEKQERRESLPLAVVDYHKGDIRHQIAGVVKPVMQGYKFQSIKEFKALLGLFHVTVEETRKTIDGKTCHGLVYAATDEKGDRVGVAIKSSKIGKSVGYAALQKKFFKSKQWLVKQPIPEGTKEAIAMALKQDTRQGFLQELTGKGITAMLYENAAGVIYGVTYIDHTSRTVFKGSALGKEYSASVINRQYGVVLPGKEEEVPVLHPTEPETKEPGLVEGLLDIFSPESYPYLGEDLTQSLMGKRRRESAKVRISANTMYHY
;
A
#
# COMPACT_ATOMS: atom_id res chain seq x y z
N MET A 1 -15.10 24.20 37.61
CA MET A 1 -15.17 24.05 36.14
C MET A 1 -13.86 24.56 35.55
N PRO A 2 -13.06 23.73 34.86
CA PRO A 2 -12.06 24.29 33.95
C PRO A 2 -12.11 23.69 32.54
N ALA A 3 -12.38 24.62 31.61
CA ALA A 3 -11.86 24.77 30.24
C ALA A 3 -11.75 23.55 29.32
N GLU A 4 -12.77 23.39 28.46
CA GLU A 4 -12.68 22.67 27.19
C GLU A 4 -11.69 23.37 26.26
N LYS A 5 -10.52 22.78 26.07
CA LYS A 5 -9.56 23.23 25.06
C LYS A 5 -10.05 22.74 23.68
N GLN A 6 -10.83 23.59 23.02
CA GLN A 6 -11.16 23.51 21.61
C GLN A 6 -9.86 23.49 20.77
N GLU A 7 -9.38 22.32 20.35
CA GLU A 7 -8.40 22.23 19.25
C GLU A 7 -9.13 21.74 17.98
N ARG A 8 -9.90 22.65 17.37
CA ARG A 8 -10.09 22.64 15.92
C ARG A 8 -8.74 22.93 15.28
N ARG A 9 -7.87 21.92 15.15
CA ARG A 9 -6.86 21.92 14.11
C ARG A 9 -7.57 21.53 12.82
N GLU A 10 -8.12 22.52 12.15
CA GLU A 10 -8.37 22.43 10.72
C GLU A 10 -7.04 21.99 10.10
N SER A 11 -6.99 20.73 9.66
CA SER A 11 -5.79 20.15 9.09
C SER A 11 -5.53 20.90 7.80
N LEU A 12 -4.53 21.79 7.81
CA LEU A 12 -3.97 22.36 6.59
C LEU A 12 -3.82 21.25 5.54
N PRO A 13 -4.15 21.52 4.27
CA PRO A 13 -3.94 20.54 3.22
C PRO A 13 -2.49 20.07 3.24
N LEU A 14 -2.30 18.75 3.21
CA LEU A 14 -0.96 18.17 3.26
C LEU A 14 -0.20 18.58 2.00
N ALA A 15 0.88 19.34 2.18
CA ALA A 15 1.71 19.79 1.07
C ALA A 15 2.59 18.64 0.54
N VAL A 16 2.65 18.51 -0.79
CA VAL A 16 3.57 17.59 -1.47
C VAL A 16 5.01 18.04 -1.21
N VAL A 17 5.90 17.09 -0.94
CA VAL A 17 7.32 17.39 -0.70
C VAL A 17 7.99 17.78 -2.02
N ASP A 18 8.61 18.96 -2.02
CA ASP A 18 9.42 19.48 -3.12
C ASP A 18 10.89 19.32 -2.78
N TYR A 19 11.53 18.34 -3.44
CA TYR A 19 12.92 18.01 -3.15
C TYR A 19 13.94 19.03 -3.67
N HIS A 20 13.52 19.99 -4.51
CA HIS A 20 14.38 21.05 -5.05
C HIS A 20 14.50 22.25 -4.12
N LYS A 21 13.47 22.53 -3.30
CA LYS A 21 13.43 23.70 -2.39
C LYS A 21 14.29 23.56 -1.13
N GLY A 22 14.92 22.42 -0.91
CA GLY A 22 15.69 22.13 0.31
C GLY A 22 14.78 21.93 1.54
N ASP A 23 15.37 21.90 2.73
CA ASP A 23 14.67 21.63 4.00
C ASP A 23 13.77 20.37 4.02
N ILE A 24 14.24 19.32 3.34
CA ILE A 24 13.50 18.07 3.12
C ILE A 24 13.03 17.43 4.43
N ARG A 25 13.79 17.59 5.50
CA ARG A 25 13.44 17.05 6.81
C ARG A 25 12.14 17.62 7.35
N HIS A 26 11.99 18.96 7.35
CA HIS A 26 10.78 19.57 7.87
C HIS A 26 9.59 19.33 6.94
N GLN A 27 9.79 19.32 5.63
CA GLN A 27 8.76 18.95 4.65
C GLN A 27 8.22 17.52 4.91
N ILE A 28 9.11 16.53 4.98
CA ILE A 28 8.73 15.15 5.31
C ILE A 28 8.05 15.07 6.68
N ALA A 29 8.54 15.79 7.69
CA ALA A 29 7.92 15.82 9.01
C ALA A 29 6.49 16.40 8.97
N GLY A 30 6.27 17.42 8.12
CA GLY A 30 4.99 18.08 7.87
C GLY A 30 3.96 17.16 7.22
N VAL A 31 4.40 16.15 6.46
CA VAL A 31 3.52 15.12 5.88
C VAL A 31 3.29 13.96 6.86
N VAL A 32 4.38 13.38 7.37
CA VAL A 32 4.31 12.09 8.09
C VAL A 32 3.57 12.23 9.42
N LYS A 33 3.73 13.36 10.14
CA LYS A 33 3.09 13.56 11.45
C LYS A 33 1.55 13.66 11.33
N PRO A 34 0.97 14.50 10.45
CA PRO A 34 -0.48 14.51 10.26
C PRO A 34 -1.02 13.19 9.70
N VAL A 35 -0.30 12.53 8.78
CA VAL A 35 -0.72 11.21 8.26
C VAL A 35 -0.84 10.18 9.40
N MET A 36 0.18 10.10 10.27
CA MET A 36 0.16 9.21 11.44
C MET A 36 -0.99 9.52 12.40
N GLN A 37 -1.43 10.78 12.48
CA GLN A 37 -2.53 11.21 13.35
C GLN A 37 -3.90 10.92 12.71
N GLY A 38 -4.10 11.36 11.47
CA GLY A 38 -5.42 11.47 10.84
C GLY A 38 -5.88 10.23 10.08
N TYR A 39 -4.96 9.42 9.55
CA TYR A 39 -5.33 8.27 8.72
C TYR A 39 -5.32 6.95 9.47
N LYS A 40 -6.06 5.96 8.98
CA LYS A 40 -6.07 4.58 9.48
C LYS A 40 -5.52 3.65 8.41
N PHE A 41 -4.51 2.88 8.77
CA PHE A 41 -3.83 1.93 7.88
C PHE A 41 -3.27 0.80 8.74
N GLN A 42 -3.14 -0.39 8.16
CA GLN A 42 -2.92 -1.65 8.88
C GLN A 42 -1.57 -2.29 8.54
N SER A 43 -0.86 -1.77 7.54
CA SER A 43 0.43 -2.28 7.11
C SER A 43 1.37 -1.19 6.60
N ILE A 44 2.67 -1.50 6.52
CA ILE A 44 3.66 -0.58 5.97
C ILE A 44 3.42 -0.30 4.49
N LYS A 45 2.90 -1.27 3.74
CA LYS A 45 2.59 -1.09 2.31
C LYS A 45 1.49 -0.03 2.13
N GLU A 46 0.43 -0.11 2.93
CA GLU A 46 -0.64 0.90 2.94
C GLU A 46 -0.14 2.28 3.39
N PHE A 47 0.68 2.32 4.44
CA PHE A 47 1.28 3.56 4.90
C PHE A 47 2.19 4.19 3.84
N LYS A 48 3.02 3.39 3.18
CA LYS A 48 3.88 3.81 2.07
C LYS A 48 3.06 4.30 0.86
N ALA A 49 1.95 3.63 0.54
CA ALA A 49 1.04 4.07 -0.53
C ALA A 49 0.50 5.48 -0.25
N LEU A 50 0.05 5.73 0.98
CA LEU A 50 -0.46 7.03 1.40
C LEU A 50 0.63 8.12 1.39
N LEU A 51 1.84 7.81 1.86
CA LEU A 51 2.96 8.76 1.80
C LEU A 51 3.38 9.07 0.36
N GLY A 52 3.23 8.10 -0.55
CA GLY A 52 3.55 8.28 -1.96
C GLY A 52 2.78 9.41 -2.63
N LEU A 53 1.55 9.70 -2.19
CA LEU A 53 0.76 10.85 -2.67
C LEU A 53 1.45 12.20 -2.43
N PHE A 54 2.38 12.25 -1.48
CA PHE A 54 3.10 13.45 -1.07
C PHE A 54 4.58 13.38 -1.43
N HIS A 55 4.98 12.48 -2.32
CA HIS A 55 6.37 12.24 -2.72
C HIS A 55 7.27 11.85 -1.53
N VAL A 56 6.74 11.00 -0.64
CA VAL A 56 7.49 10.46 0.50
C VAL A 56 7.44 8.94 0.49
N THR A 57 8.58 8.30 0.77
CA THR A 57 8.68 6.85 0.98
C THR A 57 9.18 6.55 2.40
N VAL A 58 8.89 5.33 2.86
CA VAL A 58 9.36 4.81 4.14
C VAL A 58 9.92 3.40 3.95
N GLU A 59 11.01 3.12 4.64
CA GLU A 59 11.66 1.80 4.65
C GLU A 59 11.94 1.37 6.09
N GLU A 60 11.71 0.09 6.37
CA GLU A 60 12.15 -0.54 7.61
C GLU A 60 13.64 -0.81 7.56
N THR A 61 14.31 -0.49 8.65
CA THR A 61 15.74 -0.75 8.84
C THR A 61 15.94 -1.58 10.09
N ARG A 62 16.92 -2.46 10.04
CA ARG A 62 17.34 -3.27 11.19
C ARG A 62 18.79 -2.97 11.46
N LYS A 63 19.13 -2.75 12.73
CA LYS A 63 20.51 -2.56 13.17
C LYS A 63 20.75 -3.33 14.44
N THR A 64 21.86 -4.05 14.50
CA THR A 64 22.32 -4.68 15.73
C THR A 64 23.23 -3.70 16.45
N ILE A 65 22.87 -3.35 17.69
CA ILE A 65 23.67 -2.50 18.59
C ILE A 65 23.83 -3.31 19.87
N ASP A 66 25.07 -3.55 20.29
CA ASP A 66 25.41 -4.31 21.51
C ASP A 66 24.69 -5.67 21.57
N GLY A 67 24.67 -6.40 20.45
CA GLY A 67 24.00 -7.70 20.32
C GLY A 67 22.47 -7.64 20.24
N LYS A 68 21.84 -6.46 20.35
CA LYS A 68 20.37 -6.29 20.28
C LYS A 68 19.93 -5.76 18.92
N THR A 69 19.01 -6.45 18.27
CA THR A 69 18.39 -6.00 17.01
C THR A 69 17.38 -4.89 17.29
N CYS A 70 17.70 -3.69 16.82
CA CYS A 70 16.85 -2.51 16.86
C CYS A 70 16.17 -2.31 15.50
N HIS A 71 14.83 -2.24 15.53
CA HIS A 71 14.02 -1.90 14.37
C HIS A 71 13.82 -0.38 14.29
N GLY A 72 14.08 0.19 13.12
CA GLY A 72 13.95 1.62 12.85
C GLY A 72 13.24 1.88 11.53
N LEU A 73 12.84 3.13 11.32
CA LEU A 73 12.30 3.59 10.05
C LEU A 73 13.21 4.67 9.46
N VAL A 74 13.34 4.67 8.14
CA VAL A 74 13.93 5.77 7.39
C VAL A 74 12.90 6.31 6.40
N TYR A 75 12.83 7.63 6.29
CA TYR A 75 11.97 8.34 5.34
C TYR A 75 12.83 9.01 4.30
N ALA A 76 12.35 9.11 3.07
CA ALA A 76 13.02 9.86 2.01
C ALA A 76 11.99 10.50 1.09
N ALA A 77 12.41 11.53 0.36
CA ALA A 77 11.62 12.08 -0.73
C ALA A 77 11.65 11.11 -1.93
N THR A 78 10.65 11.20 -2.79
CA THR A 78 10.60 10.48 -4.06
C THR A 78 10.42 11.45 -5.22
N ASP A 79 10.76 11.01 -6.42
CA ASP A 79 10.31 11.68 -7.65
C ASP A 79 8.86 11.29 -8.00
N GLU A 80 8.39 11.78 -9.14
CA GLU A 80 7.05 11.51 -9.69
C GLU A 80 6.81 10.02 -10.00
N LYS A 81 7.87 9.23 -10.19
CA LYS A 81 7.79 7.79 -10.44
C LYS A 81 7.76 6.98 -9.15
N GLY A 82 7.95 7.64 -8.01
CA GLY A 82 8.09 7.02 -6.70
C GLY A 82 9.49 6.51 -6.40
N ASP A 83 10.48 6.84 -7.24
CA ASP A 83 11.88 6.48 -7.02
C ASP A 83 12.47 7.41 -5.96
N ARG A 84 13.25 6.84 -5.02
CA ARG A 84 13.83 7.59 -3.93
C ARG A 84 14.84 8.63 -4.45
N VAL A 85 14.66 9.88 -4.01
CA VAL A 85 15.58 10.97 -4.28
C VAL A 85 16.12 11.58 -2.99
N GLY A 86 17.40 11.95 -3.01
CA GLY A 86 18.07 12.58 -1.88
C GLY A 86 18.36 11.66 -0.69
N VAL A 87 18.60 12.28 0.46
CA VAL A 87 19.14 11.63 1.65
C VAL A 87 18.02 11.05 2.51
N ALA A 88 18.18 9.78 2.91
CA ALA A 88 17.28 9.15 3.86
C ALA A 88 17.42 9.74 5.28
N ILE A 89 16.28 10.00 5.90
CA ILE A 89 16.14 10.62 7.21
C ILE A 89 15.62 9.58 8.19
N LYS A 90 16.44 9.25 9.19
CA LYS A 90 16.03 8.37 10.29
C LYS A 90 14.82 8.95 11.02
N SER A 91 13.85 8.11 11.37
CA SER A 91 12.66 8.51 12.12
C SER A 91 13.00 9.20 13.45
N SER A 92 14.10 8.82 14.09
CA SER A 92 14.60 9.46 15.32
C SER A 92 14.96 10.93 15.15
N LYS A 93 15.31 11.38 13.93
CA LYS A 93 15.56 12.79 13.59
C LYS A 93 14.27 13.57 13.33
N ILE A 94 13.12 12.90 13.18
CA ILE A 94 11.82 13.53 12.90
C ILE A 94 10.96 13.60 14.16
N GLY A 95 10.89 12.49 14.91
CA GLY A 95 10.19 12.41 16.18
C GLY A 95 9.75 11.00 16.55
N LYS A 96 9.50 10.77 17.85
CA LYS A 96 9.09 9.45 18.38
C LYS A 96 7.73 8.98 17.82
N SER A 97 6.83 9.90 17.48
CA SER A 97 5.50 9.61 16.93
C SER A 97 5.49 9.01 15.54
N VAL A 98 6.62 9.08 14.82
CA VAL A 98 6.78 8.52 13.47
C VAL A 98 7.83 7.40 13.44
N GLY A 99 8.20 6.87 14.61
CA GLY A 99 9.12 5.75 14.74
C GLY A 99 8.44 4.39 14.57
N TYR A 100 9.25 3.34 14.47
CA TYR A 100 8.80 1.96 14.28
C TYR A 100 7.74 1.53 15.31
N ALA A 101 8.00 1.72 16.61
CA ALA A 101 7.06 1.33 17.66
C ALA A 101 5.72 2.09 17.58
N ALA A 102 5.75 3.38 17.23
CA ALA A 102 4.53 4.17 17.04
C ALA A 102 3.73 3.66 15.83
N LEU A 103 4.41 3.28 14.75
CA LEU A 103 3.79 2.72 13.56
C LEU A 103 3.14 1.35 13.84
N GLN A 104 3.82 0.46 14.56
CA GLN A 104 3.26 -0.83 14.97
C GLN A 104 2.01 -0.65 15.84
N LYS A 105 2.07 0.25 16.83
CA LYS A 105 0.91 0.60 17.66
C LYS A 105 -0.24 1.17 16.83
N LYS A 106 0.07 1.95 15.79
CA LYS A 106 -0.92 2.49 14.86
C LYS A 106 -1.60 1.37 14.08
N PHE A 107 -0.85 0.43 13.50
CA PHE A 107 -1.42 -0.72 12.78
C PHE A 107 -2.38 -1.52 13.66
N PHE A 108 -1.98 -1.82 14.89
CA PHE A 108 -2.82 -2.56 15.83
C PHE A 108 -4.13 -1.82 16.13
N LYS A 109 -4.06 -0.53 16.46
CA LYS A 109 -5.25 0.29 16.71
C LYS A 109 -6.17 0.40 15.49
N SER A 110 -5.59 0.58 14.30
CA SER A 110 -6.35 0.68 13.06
C SER A 110 -7.07 -0.63 12.73
N LYS A 111 -6.41 -1.79 12.92
CA LYS A 111 -7.05 -3.11 12.80
C LYS A 111 -8.24 -3.26 13.75
N GLN A 112 -8.05 -2.96 15.03
CA GLN A 112 -9.12 -3.04 16.03
C GLN A 112 -10.30 -2.12 15.72
N TRP A 113 -10.02 -0.92 15.22
CA TRP A 113 -11.06 0.03 14.84
C TRP A 113 -11.87 -0.49 13.64
N LEU A 114 -11.21 -1.01 12.60
CA LEU A 114 -11.86 -1.51 11.39
C LEU A 114 -12.69 -2.78 11.63
N VAL A 115 -12.34 -3.61 12.61
CA VAL A 115 -13.19 -4.73 13.03
C VAL A 115 -14.52 -4.23 13.62
N LYS A 116 -14.50 -3.11 14.36
CA LYS A 116 -15.69 -2.55 15.00
C LYS A 116 -16.50 -1.64 14.08
N GLN A 117 -15.84 -1.05 13.09
CA GLN A 117 -16.39 -0.12 12.14
C GLN A 117 -15.91 -0.58 10.76
N PRO A 118 -16.65 -1.50 10.11
CA PRO A 118 -16.26 -1.99 8.80
C PRO A 118 -16.16 -0.82 7.81
N ILE A 119 -15.43 -1.06 6.73
CA ILE A 119 -15.18 -0.05 5.70
C ILE A 119 -16.53 0.51 5.22
N PRO A 120 -16.69 1.84 5.07
CA PRO A 120 -17.98 2.42 4.74
C PRO A 120 -18.55 1.83 3.44
N GLU A 121 -19.82 1.48 3.45
CA GLU A 121 -20.48 0.90 2.28
C GLU A 121 -20.42 1.85 1.06
N GLY A 122 -20.56 3.16 1.30
CA GLY A 122 -20.40 4.17 0.26
C GLY A 122 -19.03 4.17 -0.42
N THR A 123 -17.97 3.73 0.26
CA THR A 123 -16.64 3.58 -0.34
C THR A 123 -16.63 2.42 -1.34
N LYS A 124 -17.27 1.29 -1.00
CA LYS A 124 -17.40 0.14 -1.90
C LYS A 124 -18.27 0.47 -3.10
N GLU A 125 -19.41 1.11 -2.88
CA GLU A 125 -20.31 1.56 -3.93
C GLU A 125 -19.62 2.53 -4.90
N ALA A 126 -18.85 3.48 -4.38
CA ALA A 126 -18.07 4.40 -5.20
C ALA A 126 -17.05 3.66 -6.08
N ILE A 127 -16.36 2.65 -5.54
CA ILE A 127 -15.42 1.83 -6.33
C ILE A 127 -16.18 0.99 -7.37
N ALA A 128 -17.29 0.35 -6.99
CA ALA A 128 -18.10 -0.45 -7.90
C ALA A 128 -18.66 0.39 -9.07
N MET A 129 -19.06 1.63 -8.79
CA MET A 129 -19.52 2.56 -9.82
C MET A 129 -18.37 3.03 -10.72
N ALA A 130 -17.20 3.34 -10.16
CA ALA A 130 -16.03 3.70 -10.94
C ALA A 130 -15.56 2.55 -11.86
N LEU A 131 -15.69 1.29 -11.42
CA LEU A 131 -15.34 0.12 -12.23
C LEU A 131 -16.23 -0.05 -13.49
N LYS A 132 -17.34 0.69 -13.59
CA LYS A 132 -18.19 0.71 -14.80
C LYS A 132 -17.64 1.60 -15.92
N GLN A 133 -16.58 2.35 -15.66
CA GLN A 133 -15.98 3.22 -16.66
C GLN A 133 -15.28 2.38 -17.74
N ASP A 134 -15.34 2.84 -18.99
CA ASP A 134 -14.77 2.11 -20.14
C ASP A 134 -13.23 2.15 -20.17
N THR A 135 -12.64 3.15 -19.52
CA THR A 135 -11.19 3.37 -19.54
C THR A 135 -10.60 3.39 -18.14
N ARG A 136 -9.34 2.96 -18.05
CA ARG A 136 -8.54 3.07 -16.82
C ARG A 136 -8.51 4.49 -16.26
N GLN A 137 -8.34 5.47 -17.14
CA GLN A 137 -8.27 6.87 -16.75
C GLN A 137 -9.63 7.35 -16.21
N GLY A 138 -10.73 6.96 -16.86
CA GLY A 138 -12.08 7.24 -16.37
C GLY A 138 -12.33 6.65 -14.98
N PHE A 139 -11.91 5.39 -14.74
CA PHE A 139 -11.97 4.76 -13.42
C PHE A 139 -11.24 5.57 -12.34
N LEU A 140 -9.99 5.98 -12.61
CA LEU A 140 -9.21 6.77 -11.66
C LEU A 140 -9.79 8.18 -11.42
N GLN A 141 -10.33 8.82 -12.46
CA GLN A 141 -10.96 10.14 -12.36
C GLN A 141 -12.26 10.08 -11.57
N GLU A 142 -13.12 9.09 -11.83
CA GLU A 142 -14.37 8.90 -11.08
C GLU A 142 -14.08 8.69 -9.59
N LEU A 143 -13.12 7.83 -9.25
CA LEU A 143 -12.69 7.65 -7.86
C LEU A 143 -12.20 8.96 -7.23
N THR A 144 -11.36 9.71 -7.94
CA THR A 144 -10.82 10.98 -7.45
C THR A 144 -11.96 11.97 -7.16
N GLY A 145 -12.97 12.03 -8.03
CA GLY A 145 -14.18 12.84 -7.84
C GLY A 145 -15.01 12.44 -6.61
N LYS A 146 -14.91 11.18 -6.15
CA LYS A 146 -15.51 10.68 -4.90
C LYS A 146 -14.61 10.81 -3.69
N GLY A 147 -13.44 11.46 -3.82
CA GLY A 147 -12.48 11.60 -2.73
C GLY A 147 -11.74 10.31 -2.41
N ILE A 148 -11.63 9.39 -3.38
CA ILE A 148 -10.89 8.13 -3.24
C ILE A 148 -9.72 8.13 -4.23
N THR A 149 -8.53 7.82 -3.76
CA THR A 149 -7.36 7.60 -4.61
C THR A 149 -7.06 6.12 -4.72
N ALA A 150 -6.85 5.60 -5.94
CA ALA A 150 -6.39 4.23 -6.17
C ALA A 150 -4.92 4.23 -6.62
N MET A 151 -4.06 3.57 -5.84
CA MET A 151 -2.67 3.30 -6.17
C MET A 151 -2.57 1.91 -6.80
N LEU A 152 -2.32 1.87 -8.11
CA LEU A 152 -2.15 0.64 -8.88
C LEU A 152 -0.68 0.21 -8.90
N TYR A 153 -0.44 -1.07 -8.62
CA TYR A 153 0.88 -1.67 -8.68
C TYR A 153 0.99 -2.54 -9.91
N GLU A 154 1.93 -2.19 -10.79
CA GLU A 154 2.14 -2.84 -12.08
C GLU A 154 3.55 -3.34 -12.23
N ASN A 155 3.69 -4.47 -12.93
CA ASN A 155 4.99 -4.93 -13.39
C ASN A 155 5.40 -4.23 -14.69
N ALA A 156 6.61 -4.50 -15.19
CA ALA A 156 7.12 -3.89 -16.42
C ALA A 156 6.28 -4.20 -17.67
N ALA A 157 5.51 -5.30 -17.65
CA ALA A 157 4.60 -5.69 -18.72
C ALA A 157 3.23 -5.02 -18.63
N GLY A 158 2.97 -4.19 -17.62
CA GLY A 158 1.69 -3.50 -17.42
C GLY A 158 0.60 -4.36 -16.76
N VAL A 159 0.96 -5.53 -16.20
CA VAL A 159 0.03 -6.35 -15.42
C VAL A 159 -0.15 -5.73 -14.05
N ILE A 160 -1.39 -5.35 -13.72
CA ILE A 160 -1.80 -4.83 -12.43
C ILE A 160 -1.91 -6.02 -11.46
N TYR A 161 -0.97 -6.11 -10.52
CA TYR A 161 -0.93 -7.20 -9.54
C TYR A 161 -1.39 -6.77 -8.14
N GLY A 162 -1.53 -5.46 -7.91
CA GLY A 162 -1.98 -4.91 -6.65
C GLY A 162 -2.75 -3.61 -6.81
N VAL A 163 -3.62 -3.34 -5.84
CA VAL A 163 -4.30 -2.04 -5.69
C VAL A 163 -4.41 -1.70 -4.21
N THR A 164 -4.13 -0.44 -3.87
CA THR A 164 -4.43 0.15 -2.57
C THR A 164 -5.31 1.37 -2.77
N TYR A 165 -6.44 1.40 -2.07
CA TYR A 165 -7.37 2.51 -2.06
C TYR A 165 -7.16 3.37 -0.82
N ILE A 166 -7.28 4.68 -1.02
CA ILE A 166 -7.15 5.71 0.01
C ILE A 166 -8.44 6.53 -0.04
N ASP A 167 -9.31 6.33 0.94
CA ASP A 167 -10.52 7.14 1.09
C ASP A 167 -10.21 8.34 1.98
N HIS A 168 -10.20 9.52 1.39
CA HIS A 168 -9.88 10.78 2.07
C HIS A 168 -11.01 11.27 2.98
N THR A 169 -12.25 10.84 2.74
CA THR A 169 -13.43 11.18 3.53
C THR A 169 -13.40 10.43 4.87
N SER A 170 -13.25 9.10 4.83
CA SER A 170 -13.14 8.28 6.05
C SER A 170 -11.73 8.27 6.65
N ARG A 171 -10.75 8.79 5.90
CA ARG A 171 -9.31 8.75 6.18
C ARG A 171 -8.83 7.33 6.43
N THR A 172 -9.24 6.40 5.59
CA THR A 172 -8.85 4.98 5.67
C THR A 172 -8.08 4.55 4.44
N VAL A 173 -7.15 3.62 4.64
CA VAL A 173 -6.35 3.02 3.58
C VAL A 173 -6.50 1.51 3.66
N PHE A 174 -6.78 0.88 2.55
CA PHE A 174 -7.00 -0.56 2.48
C PHE A 174 -6.59 -1.12 1.13
N LYS A 175 -6.15 -2.37 1.13
CA LYS A 175 -5.90 -3.12 -0.11
C LYS A 175 -7.23 -3.48 -0.75
N GLY A 176 -7.28 -3.53 -2.09
CA GLY A 176 -8.53 -3.93 -2.77
C GLY A 176 -9.03 -5.31 -2.37
N SER A 177 -8.13 -6.28 -2.20
CA SER A 177 -8.50 -7.64 -1.76
C SER A 177 -9.10 -7.70 -0.35
N ALA A 178 -8.90 -6.67 0.48
CA ALA A 178 -9.51 -6.59 1.81
C ALA A 178 -10.97 -6.10 1.77
N LEU A 179 -11.42 -5.52 0.66
CA LEU A 179 -12.81 -5.11 0.46
C LEU A 179 -13.70 -6.22 -0.09
N GLY A 180 -13.11 -7.17 -0.81
CA GLY A 180 -13.81 -8.18 -1.61
C GLY A 180 -13.01 -8.53 -2.86
N LYS A 181 -13.32 -9.67 -3.49
CA LYS A 181 -12.65 -10.11 -4.73
C LYS A 181 -12.95 -9.18 -5.90
N GLU A 182 -14.14 -8.61 -5.92
CA GLU A 182 -14.66 -7.67 -6.91
C GLU A 182 -13.92 -6.33 -6.94
N TYR A 183 -13.23 -5.96 -5.86
CA TYR A 183 -12.42 -4.72 -5.77
C TYR A 183 -10.93 -4.97 -5.93
N SER A 184 -10.54 -6.21 -6.24
CA SER A 184 -9.15 -6.64 -6.28
C SER A 184 -8.41 -6.15 -7.53
N ALA A 185 -7.09 -6.24 -7.48
CA ALA A 185 -6.23 -5.93 -8.62
C ALA A 185 -6.52 -6.83 -9.83
N SER A 186 -6.94 -8.08 -9.62
CA SER A 186 -7.27 -9.01 -10.71
C SER A 186 -8.41 -8.48 -11.57
N VAL A 187 -9.48 -7.99 -10.94
CA VAL A 187 -10.64 -7.40 -11.63
C VAL A 187 -10.23 -6.16 -12.41
N ILE A 188 -9.44 -5.28 -11.78
CA ILE A 188 -8.92 -4.07 -12.44
C ILE A 188 -8.02 -4.45 -13.62
N ASN A 189 -7.15 -5.46 -13.47
CA ASN A 189 -6.28 -5.92 -14.55
C ASN A 189 -7.08 -6.49 -15.72
N ARG A 190 -8.12 -7.27 -15.44
CA ARG A 190 -9.01 -7.82 -16.48
C ARG A 190 -9.70 -6.71 -17.27
N GLN A 191 -10.12 -5.65 -16.59
CA GLN A 191 -10.85 -4.55 -17.21
C GLN A 191 -9.92 -3.55 -17.93
N TYR A 192 -8.76 -3.25 -17.36
CA TYR A 192 -7.94 -2.08 -17.72
C TYR A 192 -6.44 -2.37 -17.90
N GLY A 193 -6.00 -3.58 -17.57
CA GLY A 193 -4.60 -3.98 -17.60
C GLY A 193 -4.25 -4.79 -18.84
N VAL A 194 -3.08 -5.42 -18.80
CA VAL A 194 -2.61 -6.31 -19.86
C VAL A 194 -2.98 -7.75 -19.50
N VAL A 195 -3.66 -8.44 -20.43
CA VAL A 195 -3.91 -9.88 -20.33
C VAL A 195 -2.71 -10.60 -20.94
N LEU A 196 -2.00 -11.38 -20.11
CA LEU A 196 -0.95 -12.26 -20.63
C LEU A 196 -1.60 -13.53 -21.21
N PRO A 197 -1.21 -13.98 -22.42
CA PRO A 197 -1.72 -15.23 -22.97
C PRO A 197 -1.29 -16.41 -22.08
N GLY A 198 -2.26 -17.21 -21.60
CA GLY A 198 -2.00 -18.46 -20.89
C GLY A 198 -2.55 -18.61 -19.46
N LYS A 199 -3.32 -17.65 -18.93
CA LYS A 199 -4.15 -17.85 -17.73
C LYS A 199 -5.61 -17.59 -18.06
N GLU A 200 -6.24 -18.54 -18.74
CA GLU A 200 -7.69 -18.67 -18.68
C GLU A 200 -8.02 -19.20 -17.29
N GLU A 201 -8.66 -18.38 -16.46
CA GLU A 201 -9.34 -18.88 -15.26
C GLU A 201 -10.49 -19.76 -15.75
N GLU A 202 -10.39 -21.07 -15.53
CA GLU A 202 -11.50 -21.99 -15.69
C GLU A 202 -12.71 -21.44 -14.92
N VAL A 203 -13.76 -21.10 -15.66
CA VAL A 203 -15.08 -20.86 -15.07
C VAL A 203 -15.49 -22.18 -14.41
N PRO A 204 -15.83 -22.23 -13.12
CA PRO A 204 -16.28 -23.48 -12.52
C PRO A 204 -17.60 -23.87 -13.19
N VAL A 205 -17.55 -24.88 -14.05
CA VAL A 205 -18.75 -25.55 -14.54
C VAL A 205 -19.33 -26.29 -13.35
N LEU A 206 -20.45 -25.79 -12.82
CA LEU A 206 -21.24 -26.50 -11.82
C LEU A 206 -21.87 -27.72 -12.49
N HIS A 207 -21.22 -28.88 -12.39
CA HIS A 207 -21.89 -30.15 -12.57
C HIS A 207 -22.67 -30.49 -11.29
N PRO A 208 -23.99 -30.74 -11.35
CA PRO A 208 -24.72 -31.27 -10.21
C PRO A 208 -24.39 -32.76 -10.08
N THR A 209 -23.80 -33.15 -8.95
CA THR A 209 -23.71 -34.56 -8.56
C THR A 209 -24.47 -34.72 -7.25
N GLU A 210 -25.53 -35.52 -7.30
CA GLU A 210 -26.33 -35.96 -6.15
C GLU A 210 -25.52 -36.86 -5.20
N PRO A 211 -25.99 -37.07 -3.95
CA PRO A 211 -25.11 -37.30 -2.81
C PRO A 211 -24.94 -38.79 -2.50
N GLU A 212 -23.72 -39.20 -2.14
CA GLU A 212 -23.52 -40.40 -1.34
C GLU A 212 -22.90 -40.06 0.03
N THR A 213 -23.67 -40.47 1.04
CA THR A 213 -23.41 -40.49 2.48
C THR A 213 -22.10 -41.18 2.87
N LYS A 214 -21.32 -40.52 3.76
CA LYS A 214 -20.87 -41.01 5.08
C LYS A 214 -20.03 -39.94 5.82
N GLU A 215 -20.48 -39.59 7.02
CA GLU A 215 -19.83 -38.69 7.99
C GLU A 215 -18.64 -39.36 8.76
N PRO A 216 -18.01 -38.69 9.75
CA PRO A 216 -17.28 -37.42 9.69
C PRO A 216 -15.86 -37.57 10.28
N GLY A 217 -14.89 -36.76 9.84
CA GLY A 217 -13.54 -36.80 10.42
C GLY A 217 -12.69 -35.57 10.09
N LEU A 218 -12.75 -34.59 11.00
CA LEU A 218 -11.75 -33.54 11.28
C LEU A 218 -11.17 -32.76 10.09
N VAL A 219 -11.82 -31.64 9.79
CA VAL A 219 -11.28 -30.54 8.98
C VAL A 219 -10.35 -29.66 9.82
N GLU A 220 -9.05 -29.92 9.80
CA GLU A 220 -8.05 -28.94 10.21
C GLU A 220 -6.77 -29.17 9.39
N GLY A 221 -6.64 -28.46 8.26
CA GLY A 221 -5.46 -28.59 7.40
C GLY A 221 -5.51 -27.94 6.01
N LEU A 222 -6.66 -27.42 5.57
CA LEU A 222 -6.81 -26.87 4.20
C LEU A 222 -6.62 -25.35 4.06
N LEU A 223 -6.14 -24.66 5.11
CA LEU A 223 -5.91 -23.21 5.05
C LEU A 223 -4.47 -22.79 4.71
N ASP A 224 -3.53 -23.74 4.60
CA ASP A 224 -2.11 -23.45 4.32
C ASP A 224 -1.73 -23.39 2.83
N ILE A 225 -2.68 -23.56 1.90
CA ILE A 225 -2.42 -23.49 0.45
C ILE A 225 -2.28 -22.04 -0.08
N PHE A 226 -2.64 -21.02 0.71
CA PHE A 226 -2.47 -19.62 0.33
C PHE A 226 -1.39 -18.87 1.11
N SER A 227 -0.27 -19.55 1.43
CA SER A 227 0.98 -18.88 1.77
C SER A 227 1.65 -18.34 0.49
N PRO A 228 1.84 -17.03 0.32
CA PRO A 228 2.63 -16.47 -0.79
C PRO A 228 4.11 -16.54 -0.43
N GLU A 229 4.62 -17.76 -0.29
CA GLU A 229 6.04 -18.08 -0.13
C GLU A 229 6.44 -19.13 -1.17
N SER A 230 6.17 -18.84 -2.44
CA SER A 230 6.68 -19.62 -3.56
C SER A 230 6.66 -18.81 -4.87
N TYR A 231 7.56 -17.84 -4.95
CA TYR A 231 8.19 -17.53 -6.23
C TYR A 231 9.65 -18.02 -6.15
N PRO A 232 10.04 -19.06 -6.90
CA PRO A 232 11.42 -19.48 -6.96
C PRO A 232 12.23 -18.39 -7.67
N TYR A 233 13.24 -17.88 -6.95
CA TYR A 233 14.30 -17.07 -7.52
C TYR A 233 15.13 -17.96 -8.47
N LEU A 234 15.27 -17.55 -9.72
CA LEU A 234 16.18 -18.13 -10.68
C LEU A 234 17.57 -17.47 -10.49
N GLY A 235 18.62 -18.25 -10.22
CA GLY A 235 20.00 -17.77 -10.30
C GLY A 235 21.03 -18.48 -9.42
N GLU A 236 21.50 -19.62 -9.93
CA GLU A 236 22.91 -20.09 -9.95
C GLU A 236 23.69 -20.24 -8.63
N ASP A 237 24.08 -21.49 -8.34
CA ASP A 237 25.17 -21.83 -7.42
C ASP A 237 26.33 -22.47 -8.20
N LEU A 238 27.53 -22.27 -7.66
CA LEU A 238 28.87 -22.73 -8.10
C LEU A 238 29.60 -21.88 -9.15
N THR A 239 30.36 -20.88 -8.69
CA THR A 239 31.82 -21.07 -8.52
C THR A 239 32.46 -19.95 -7.69
N GLN A 240 33.48 -20.34 -6.93
CA GLN A 240 34.21 -19.58 -5.92
C GLN A 240 35.01 -18.38 -6.47
N SER A 241 35.18 -17.38 -5.60
CA SER A 241 36.37 -16.53 -5.45
C SER A 241 36.99 -15.93 -6.72
N LEU A 242 36.83 -14.61 -6.91
CA LEU A 242 37.92 -13.66 -7.19
C LEU A 242 37.39 -12.22 -7.27
N MET A 243 38.17 -11.30 -6.70
CA MET A 243 37.96 -9.85 -6.67
C MET A 243 37.69 -9.24 -8.05
N GLY A 244 36.69 -8.35 -8.14
CA GLY A 244 36.50 -7.52 -9.34
C GLY A 244 35.30 -6.58 -9.27
N LYS A 245 35.57 -5.28 -9.12
CA LYS A 245 34.61 -4.18 -9.35
C LYS A 245 33.89 -4.36 -10.69
N ARG A 246 32.55 -4.28 -10.71
CA ARG A 246 31.78 -3.65 -11.81
C ARG A 246 30.32 -3.38 -11.43
N ARG A 247 29.86 -2.19 -11.84
CA ARG A 247 28.49 -1.67 -11.82
C ARG A 247 27.55 -2.54 -12.69
N ARG A 248 26.27 -2.62 -12.29
CA ARG A 248 25.03 -2.54 -13.10
C ARG A 248 23.83 -2.76 -12.15
N GLU A 249 22.90 -1.82 -12.00
CA GLU A 249 21.78 -1.41 -12.88
C GLU A 249 20.47 -1.96 -12.28
N SER A 250 19.66 -1.05 -11.72
CA SER A 250 18.49 -1.38 -10.89
C SER A 250 17.22 -1.57 -11.71
N ALA A 251 16.49 -2.66 -11.45
CA ALA A 251 15.17 -2.93 -12.02
C ALA A 251 14.14 -1.87 -11.58
N LYS A 252 13.39 -1.33 -12.55
CA LYS A 252 12.43 -0.23 -12.37
C LYS A 252 11.05 -0.75 -12.00
N VAL A 253 10.50 -0.28 -10.88
CA VAL A 253 9.07 -0.40 -10.52
C VAL A 253 8.41 0.93 -10.88
N ARG A 254 7.33 0.90 -11.66
CA ARG A 254 6.57 2.11 -12.01
C ARG A 254 5.36 2.23 -11.09
N ILE A 255 5.34 3.28 -10.28
CA ILE A 255 4.14 3.69 -9.53
C ILE A 255 3.42 4.71 -10.40
N SER A 256 2.16 4.44 -10.77
CA SER A 256 1.32 5.43 -11.44
C SER A 256 0.53 6.18 -10.37
N ALA A 257 0.87 7.44 -10.14
CA ALA A 257 0.09 8.36 -9.31
C ALA A 257 -0.71 9.30 -10.22
N ASN A 258 -2.00 9.46 -9.95
CA ASN A 258 -2.82 10.48 -10.60
C ASN A 258 -2.45 11.84 -9.97
N THR A 259 -1.67 12.66 -10.69
CA THR A 259 -1.29 14.00 -10.21
C THR A 259 -2.33 15.00 -10.68
N MET A 260 -3.25 15.39 -9.80
CA MET A 260 -4.08 16.61 -9.93
C MET A 260 -4.49 17.07 -8.53
N TYR A 261 -3.58 17.77 -7.84
CA TYR A 261 -3.94 18.65 -6.72
C TYR A 261 -3.74 20.10 -7.16
N HIS A 262 -4.78 20.67 -7.76
CA HIS A 262 -5.00 22.11 -7.84
C HIS A 262 -6.38 22.41 -7.28
N TYR A 263 -6.42 22.86 -6.04
CA TYR A 263 -7.48 23.71 -5.47
C TYR A 263 -6.83 24.65 -4.45
#